data_AF-A0A7Y5QEW0-F1
#
_entry.id   AF-A0A7Y5QEW0-F1
#
_cell.length_a   1.000
_cell.length_b   1.000
_cell.length_c   1.000
_cell.angle_alpha   90.00
_cell.angle_beta   90.00
_cell.angle_gamma   90.00
#
_symmetry.space_group_name_H-M   'P 1'
#
loop_
_entity.id
_entity.type
_entity.pdbx_description
1 polymer ?
#
loop_
_entity_poly.entity_id
_entity_poly.type
_entity_poly.pdbx_seq_one_letter_code
_entity_poly.pdbx_strand_id
1 'polypeptide(L)'
;MAGIDLLEYLRGDGRLYEIVNNWSSQAEVMQTHHETDGELQVFYHVKNSQWEELWADEVFIYRGTDTSPGNGEVYTLTEKDTYGSVWCPRLMRVGDAFRRSPTVTFRRKNDGQPIADKAPFQQITWLRLIAVHDRFKFASGIELPNVAELHGYVDNGGKPTAAAFEKYWYARGYGLVAWEDPNSTWKSWIAQVFTPETMTQRVREPLPWLSAIRQRRLTVPRLPQATERGVFVVERIPSDFVNIRAYPTTWGRDVGDLHQGEQVILYSPEVNGWVLLKSPSAQGWVSLQNGGVAFAAAPDPEPILPPDGDNDDPGEPLPPDDLPPTSFVWPGTLEDAIKMRDAYRLVEEGARRVREELDRLIAMME
;
A
#
# COMPACT_ATOMS: atom_id res chain seq x y z
N MET A 1 13.68 -10.32 -1.26
CA MET A 1 12.92 -9.87 -2.46
C MET A 1 11.84 -8.90 -2.01
N ALA A 2 11.68 -7.79 -2.74
CA ALA A 2 10.58 -6.85 -2.51
C ALA A 2 9.22 -7.52 -2.78
N GLY A 3 8.16 -7.06 -2.11
CA GLY A 3 6.80 -7.55 -2.37
C GLY A 3 6.33 -7.13 -3.77
N ILE A 4 5.50 -7.96 -4.39
CA ILE A 4 4.82 -7.70 -5.65
C ILE A 4 3.62 -6.79 -5.35
N ASP A 5 3.50 -5.67 -6.07
CA ASP A 5 2.34 -4.78 -5.99
C ASP A 5 1.16 -5.39 -6.77
N LEU A 6 0.25 -6.03 -6.05
CA LEU A 6 -0.94 -6.66 -6.60
C LEU A 6 -1.91 -5.65 -7.23
N LEU A 7 -1.82 -4.36 -6.89
CA LEU A 7 -2.68 -3.34 -7.49
C LEU A 7 -2.45 -3.26 -9.01
N GLU A 8 -1.23 -3.52 -9.48
CA GLU A 8 -0.90 -3.52 -10.90
C GLU A 8 -1.63 -4.60 -11.70
N TYR A 9 -1.99 -5.69 -11.03
CA TYR A 9 -2.69 -6.84 -11.61
C TYR A 9 -4.20 -6.70 -11.47
N LEU A 10 -4.66 -6.22 -10.31
CA LEU A 10 -6.09 -6.09 -10.03
C LEU A 10 -6.70 -4.86 -10.71
N ARG A 11 -6.01 -3.71 -10.80
CA ARG A 11 -6.68 -2.46 -11.25
C ARG A 11 -7.12 -2.48 -12.72
N GLY A 12 -6.39 -3.19 -13.57
CA GLY A 12 -6.56 -3.12 -15.03
C GLY A 12 -6.29 -1.72 -15.61
N ASP A 13 -6.45 -1.57 -16.93
CA ASP A 13 -6.26 -0.32 -17.66
C ASP A 13 -7.47 0.13 -18.50
N GLY A 14 -8.61 -0.56 -18.37
CA GLY A 14 -9.85 -0.23 -19.05
C GLY A 14 -10.05 -0.88 -20.41
N ARG A 15 -9.13 -1.74 -20.85
CA ARG A 15 -9.35 -2.57 -22.03
C ARG A 15 -10.55 -3.51 -21.89
N LEU A 16 -11.11 -3.88 -23.04
CA LEU A 16 -12.20 -4.83 -23.16
C LEU A 16 -11.65 -6.21 -23.53
N TYR A 17 -12.17 -7.25 -22.89
CA TYR A 17 -11.85 -8.63 -23.21
C TYR A 17 -13.03 -9.54 -22.88
N GLU A 18 -13.07 -10.71 -23.49
CA GLU A 18 -14.09 -11.73 -23.24
C GLU A 18 -13.53 -12.81 -22.33
N ILE A 19 -14.33 -13.22 -21.36
CA ILE A 19 -14.14 -14.47 -20.61
C ILE A 19 -15.24 -15.44 -21.02
N VAL A 20 -14.86 -16.68 -21.31
CA VAL A 20 -15.79 -17.80 -21.51
C VAL A 20 -15.65 -18.79 -20.36
N ASN A 21 -16.64 -19.66 -20.20
CA ASN A 21 -16.65 -20.68 -19.16
C ASN A 21 -17.02 -22.07 -19.73
N ASN A 22 -16.77 -23.13 -18.97
CA ASN A 22 -17.05 -24.51 -19.40
C ASN A 22 -18.44 -25.05 -19.00
N TRP A 23 -19.29 -24.23 -18.38
CA TRP A 23 -20.61 -24.66 -17.88
C TRP A 23 -21.80 -23.96 -18.56
N SER A 24 -21.55 -22.88 -19.32
CA SER A 24 -22.57 -22.16 -20.07
C SER A 24 -22.03 -21.76 -21.45
N SER A 25 -22.93 -21.51 -22.39
CA SER A 25 -22.59 -20.94 -23.69
C SER A 25 -22.50 -19.41 -23.65
N GLN A 26 -22.67 -18.79 -22.49
CA GLN A 26 -22.65 -17.34 -22.34
C GLN A 26 -21.24 -16.88 -22.02
N ALA A 27 -20.78 -15.89 -22.78
CA ALA A 27 -19.54 -15.19 -22.52
C ALA A 27 -19.80 -13.92 -21.70
N GLU A 28 -18.79 -13.48 -20.96
CA GLU A 28 -18.79 -12.24 -20.21
C GLU A 28 -17.81 -11.27 -20.83
N VAL A 29 -18.30 -10.09 -21.24
CA VAL A 29 -17.42 -9.01 -21.68
C VAL A 29 -16.97 -8.23 -20.45
N MET A 30 -15.68 -8.29 -20.19
CA MET A 30 -15.01 -7.71 -19.05
C MET A 30 -14.45 -6.33 -19.39
N GLN A 31 -14.48 -5.41 -18.43
CA GLN A 31 -13.80 -4.13 -18.48
C GLN A 31 -13.48 -3.62 -17.07
N THR A 32 -12.32 -3.01 -16.87
CA THR A 32 -12.07 -2.26 -15.63
C THR A 32 -12.47 -0.80 -15.76
N HIS A 33 -13.22 -0.25 -14.81
CA HIS A 33 -13.48 1.20 -14.75
C HIS A 33 -12.74 1.81 -13.59
N HIS A 34 -12.25 3.04 -13.74
CA HIS A 34 -11.53 3.76 -12.70
C HIS A 34 -12.28 5.04 -12.34
N GLU A 35 -12.31 5.36 -11.06
CA GLU A 35 -12.87 6.57 -10.49
C GLU A 35 -11.95 7.09 -9.39
N THR A 36 -12.10 8.37 -9.07
CA THR A 36 -11.45 8.98 -7.92
C THR A 36 -12.53 9.40 -6.92
N ASP A 37 -12.36 9.03 -5.66
CA ASP A 37 -13.22 9.48 -4.55
C ASP A 37 -12.33 10.17 -3.50
N GLY A 38 -12.23 11.50 -3.61
CA GLY A 38 -11.23 12.28 -2.87
C GLY A 38 -9.81 11.91 -3.30
N GLU A 39 -9.03 11.34 -2.38
CA GLU A 39 -7.67 10.83 -2.65
C GLU A 39 -7.64 9.33 -2.98
N LEU A 40 -8.78 8.63 -2.83
CA LEU A 40 -8.84 7.18 -3.03
C LEU A 40 -8.98 6.82 -4.51
N GLN A 41 -8.15 5.89 -4.95
CA GLN A 41 -8.28 5.25 -6.26
C GLN A 41 -9.30 4.12 -6.16
N VAL A 42 -10.47 4.35 -6.75
CA VAL A 42 -11.55 3.37 -6.82
C VAL A 42 -11.54 2.75 -8.21
N PHE A 43 -11.73 1.45 -8.28
CA PHE A 43 -11.83 0.74 -9.55
C PHE A 43 -12.85 -0.39 -9.49
N TYR A 44 -13.32 -0.79 -10.65
CA TYR A 44 -14.41 -1.76 -10.77
C TYR A 44 -14.02 -2.84 -11.76
N HIS A 45 -14.30 -4.11 -11.44
CA HIS A 45 -14.31 -5.19 -12.42
C HIS A 45 -15.72 -5.31 -12.97
N VAL A 46 -15.95 -4.80 -14.18
CA VAL A 46 -17.28 -4.80 -14.83
C VAL A 46 -17.39 -6.03 -15.72
N LYS A 47 -18.42 -6.85 -15.49
CA LYS A 47 -18.78 -8.06 -16.24
C LYS A 47 -20.14 -7.82 -16.89
N ASN A 48 -20.14 -7.59 -18.20
CA ASN A 48 -21.29 -7.06 -18.92
C ASN A 48 -21.78 -5.73 -18.33
N SER A 49 -22.79 -5.75 -17.46
CA SER A 49 -23.23 -4.58 -16.68
C SER A 49 -23.06 -4.75 -15.18
N GLN A 50 -22.83 -5.97 -14.70
CA GLN A 50 -22.57 -6.25 -13.29
C GLN A 50 -21.14 -5.84 -12.95
N TRP A 51 -20.86 -5.58 -11.69
CA TRP A 51 -19.53 -5.14 -11.29
C TRP A 51 -19.18 -5.50 -9.86
N GLU A 52 -17.88 -5.59 -9.62
CA GLU A 52 -17.28 -5.66 -8.29
C GLU A 52 -16.51 -4.37 -8.02
N GLU A 53 -16.77 -3.71 -6.89
CA GLU A 53 -16.05 -2.50 -6.48
C GLU A 53 -14.83 -2.85 -5.64
N LEU A 54 -13.71 -2.22 -5.99
CA LEU A 54 -12.46 -2.25 -5.28
C LEU A 54 -11.89 -0.84 -5.12
N TRP A 55 -11.01 -0.68 -4.14
CA TRP A 55 -10.17 0.50 -4.01
C TRP A 55 -8.87 0.11 -3.30
N ALA A 56 -7.89 0.98 -3.30
CA ALA A 56 -6.64 0.73 -2.60
C ALA A 56 -6.12 1.97 -1.89
N ASP A 57 -5.34 1.72 -0.85
CA ASP A 57 -4.45 2.71 -0.25
C ASP A 57 -2.99 2.25 -0.42
N GLU A 58 -2.10 2.75 0.43
CA GLU A 58 -0.68 2.40 0.40
C GLU A 58 -0.37 1.00 0.95
N VAL A 59 -1.29 0.36 1.67
CA VAL A 59 -1.08 -0.93 2.34
C VAL A 59 -1.98 -2.03 1.79
N PHE A 60 -3.25 -1.74 1.53
CA PHE A 60 -4.25 -2.76 1.23
C PHE A 60 -5.04 -2.44 -0.04
N ILE A 61 -5.56 -3.51 -0.64
CA ILE A 61 -6.63 -3.49 -1.63
C ILE A 61 -7.89 -3.96 -0.91
N TYR A 62 -8.99 -3.25 -1.13
CA TYR A 62 -10.28 -3.46 -0.49
C TYR A 62 -11.33 -3.92 -1.50
N ARG A 63 -12.37 -4.59 -1.02
CA ARG A 63 -13.59 -4.92 -1.78
C ARG A 63 -14.82 -4.38 -1.05
N GLY A 64 -15.76 -3.85 -1.82
CA GLY A 64 -17.01 -3.25 -1.31
C GLY A 64 -18.25 -4.05 -1.70
N THR A 65 -18.82 -3.70 -2.85
CA THR A 65 -20.05 -4.30 -3.37
C THR A 65 -19.76 -5.19 -4.57
N ASP A 66 -20.52 -6.27 -4.68
CA ASP A 66 -20.57 -7.13 -5.86
C ASP A 66 -22.03 -7.31 -6.30
N THR A 67 -22.29 -7.01 -7.57
CA THR A 67 -23.63 -7.03 -8.17
C THR A 67 -23.91 -8.26 -9.03
N SER A 68 -23.00 -9.25 -9.00
CA SER A 68 -23.05 -10.49 -9.75
C SER A 68 -23.79 -11.71 -9.13
N PRO A 69 -24.34 -11.72 -7.90
CA PRO A 69 -24.99 -12.94 -7.38
C PRO A 69 -26.31 -13.33 -8.09
N GLY A 70 -26.88 -12.44 -8.92
CA GLY A 70 -28.11 -12.70 -9.68
C GLY A 70 -29.39 -12.38 -8.90
N ASN A 71 -30.56 -12.81 -9.40
CA ASN A 71 -31.87 -12.72 -8.74
C ASN A 71 -32.31 -11.33 -8.23
N GLY A 72 -31.83 -10.25 -8.85
CA GLY A 72 -32.11 -8.89 -8.39
C GLY A 72 -31.39 -8.52 -7.08
N GLU A 73 -30.33 -9.24 -6.74
CA GLU A 73 -29.57 -9.10 -5.50
C GLU A 73 -28.15 -8.56 -5.74
N VAL A 74 -27.57 -8.00 -4.69
CA VAL A 74 -26.15 -7.67 -4.56
C VAL A 74 -25.68 -8.13 -3.19
N TYR A 75 -24.37 -8.20 -2.97
CA TYR A 75 -23.84 -8.25 -1.61
C TYR A 75 -22.87 -7.11 -1.34
N THR A 76 -22.89 -6.62 -0.11
CA THR A 76 -21.96 -5.61 0.42
C THR A 76 -21.08 -6.24 1.48
N LEU A 77 -19.80 -5.89 1.50
CA LEU A 77 -18.85 -6.28 2.54
C LEU A 77 -18.69 -5.14 3.55
N THR A 78 -18.60 -5.49 4.83
CA THR A 78 -18.24 -4.55 5.90
C THR A 78 -17.24 -5.16 6.87
N GLU A 79 -16.45 -4.30 7.51
CA GLU A 79 -15.65 -4.63 8.69
C GLU A 79 -15.95 -3.62 9.80
N LYS A 80 -16.34 -4.13 10.98
CA LYS A 80 -16.69 -3.29 12.15
C LYS A 80 -17.62 -2.13 11.77
N ASP A 81 -18.70 -2.46 11.06
CA ASP A 81 -19.73 -1.54 10.57
C ASP A 81 -19.24 -0.45 9.58
N THR A 82 -18.00 -0.55 9.10
CA THR A 82 -17.45 0.31 8.04
C THR A 82 -17.61 -0.36 6.69
N TYR A 83 -17.97 0.43 5.66
CA TYR A 83 -18.18 -0.10 4.32
C TYR A 83 -16.87 -0.56 3.69
N GLY A 84 -16.85 -1.81 3.23
CA GLY A 84 -15.67 -2.46 2.69
C GLY A 84 -15.01 -3.45 3.63
N SER A 85 -14.16 -4.28 3.04
CA SER A 85 -13.28 -5.20 3.75
C SER A 85 -11.97 -5.29 3.01
N VAL A 86 -10.87 -5.50 3.74
CA VAL A 86 -9.58 -5.79 3.12
C VAL A 86 -9.72 -7.05 2.28
N TRP A 87 -9.38 -6.97 1.00
CA TRP A 87 -9.27 -8.13 0.13
C TRP A 87 -7.91 -8.79 0.28
N CYS A 88 -6.85 -8.00 0.12
CA CYS A 88 -5.47 -8.44 0.28
C CYS A 88 -4.52 -7.28 0.61
N PRO A 89 -3.34 -7.58 1.16
CA PRO A 89 -2.21 -6.66 1.14
C PRO A 89 -1.88 -6.27 -0.29
N ARG A 90 -1.55 -5.00 -0.48
CA ARG A 90 -1.12 -4.48 -1.78
C ARG A 90 0.23 -5.08 -2.17
N LEU A 91 1.15 -5.21 -1.23
CA LEU A 91 2.46 -5.82 -1.43
C LEU A 91 2.49 -7.23 -0.85
N MET A 92 2.60 -8.25 -1.71
CA MET A 92 2.69 -9.66 -1.30
C MET A 92 3.88 -10.35 -1.94
N ARG A 93 4.50 -11.29 -1.22
CA ARG A 93 5.47 -12.24 -1.77
C ARG A 93 4.76 -13.53 -2.15
N VAL A 94 5.32 -14.27 -3.09
CA VAL A 94 4.85 -15.63 -3.39
C VAL A 94 4.92 -16.48 -2.12
N GLY A 95 3.81 -17.14 -1.78
CA GLY A 95 3.61 -17.92 -0.56
C GLY A 95 2.93 -17.16 0.59
N ASP A 96 2.93 -15.82 0.57
CA ASP A 96 2.29 -15.01 1.60
C ASP A 96 0.80 -15.31 1.65
N ALA A 97 0.27 -15.50 2.87
CA ALA A 97 -1.13 -15.73 3.13
C ALA A 97 -1.70 -14.61 4.02
N PHE A 98 -2.89 -14.13 3.69
CA PHE A 98 -3.59 -13.08 4.41
C PHE A 98 -4.97 -13.55 4.83
N ARG A 99 -5.29 -13.44 6.12
CA ARG A 99 -6.60 -13.76 6.68
C ARG A 99 -7.48 -12.51 6.69
N ARG A 100 -8.73 -12.66 6.25
CA ARG A 100 -9.77 -11.63 6.30
C ARG A 100 -11.06 -12.16 6.92
N SER A 101 -11.90 -11.27 7.40
CA SER A 101 -13.12 -11.63 8.15
C SER A 101 -14.30 -10.68 7.89
N PRO A 102 -14.67 -10.41 6.62
CA PRO A 102 -15.79 -9.55 6.28
C PRO A 102 -17.12 -10.06 6.85
N THR A 103 -18.00 -9.12 7.18
CA THR A 103 -19.45 -9.39 7.24
C THR A 103 -20.03 -9.23 5.84
N VAL A 104 -20.69 -10.27 5.35
CA VAL A 104 -21.40 -10.28 4.06
C VAL A 104 -22.87 -9.98 4.32
N THR A 105 -23.43 -9.01 3.61
CA THR A 105 -24.86 -8.69 3.67
C THR A 105 -25.45 -8.68 2.26
N PHE A 106 -26.41 -9.57 2.01
CA PHE A 106 -27.18 -9.57 0.77
C PHE A 106 -28.25 -8.48 0.82
N ARG A 107 -28.38 -7.74 -0.28
CA ARG A 107 -29.30 -6.61 -0.43
C ARG A 107 -30.03 -6.68 -1.76
N ARG A 108 -31.22 -6.10 -1.83
CA ARG A 108 -31.96 -5.97 -3.09
C ARG A 108 -31.35 -4.85 -3.94
N LYS A 109 -31.25 -5.07 -5.26
CA LYS A 109 -30.74 -4.08 -6.21
C LYS A 109 -31.58 -2.80 -6.26
N ASN A 110 -32.90 -2.93 -6.12
CA ASN A 110 -33.83 -1.81 -6.31
C ASN A 110 -33.78 -0.77 -5.17
N ASP A 111 -33.63 -1.19 -3.92
CA ASP A 111 -33.80 -0.33 -2.74
C ASP A 111 -32.67 -0.46 -1.70
N GLY A 112 -31.75 -1.41 -1.87
CA GLY A 112 -30.63 -1.63 -0.96
C GLY A 112 -31.01 -2.26 0.38
N GLN A 113 -32.28 -2.64 0.57
CA GLN A 113 -32.72 -3.27 1.81
C GLN A 113 -32.11 -4.67 1.95
N PRO A 114 -31.69 -5.07 3.16
CA PRO A 114 -31.24 -6.44 3.41
C PRO A 114 -32.29 -7.46 3.00
N ILE A 115 -31.84 -8.60 2.48
CA ILE A 115 -32.74 -9.70 2.13
C ILE A 115 -33.11 -10.44 3.42
N ALA A 116 -34.40 -10.40 3.77
CA ALA A 116 -34.90 -10.92 5.05
C ALA A 116 -34.50 -12.39 5.32
N ASP A 117 -34.52 -13.23 4.30
CA ASP A 117 -34.20 -14.66 4.41
C ASP A 117 -32.68 -14.96 4.31
N LYS A 118 -31.84 -13.92 4.19
CA LYS A 118 -30.37 -14.04 4.12
C LYS A 118 -29.76 -13.15 5.19
N ALA A 119 -29.79 -13.64 6.42
CA ALA A 119 -29.16 -12.97 7.55
C ALA A 119 -27.67 -12.67 7.25
N PRO A 120 -27.16 -11.49 7.62
CA PRO A 120 -25.74 -11.19 7.51
C PRO A 120 -24.90 -12.25 8.22
N PHE A 121 -23.78 -12.63 7.60
CA PHE A 121 -22.88 -13.63 8.17
C PHE A 121 -21.42 -13.21 8.00
N GLN A 122 -20.58 -13.68 8.90
CA GLN A 122 -19.14 -13.47 8.80
C GLN A 122 -18.51 -14.55 7.94
N GLN A 123 -17.78 -14.13 6.90
CA GLN A 123 -17.07 -15.05 6.01
C GLN A 123 -15.57 -14.95 6.24
N ILE A 124 -15.02 -15.89 6.99
CA ILE A 124 -13.59 -15.92 7.29
C ILE A 124 -12.85 -16.69 6.21
N THR A 125 -11.95 -16.01 5.52
CA THR A 125 -11.19 -16.57 4.40
C THR A 125 -9.73 -16.19 4.48
N TRP A 126 -8.90 -16.96 3.79
CA TRP A 126 -7.50 -16.66 3.55
C TRP A 126 -7.27 -16.47 2.06
N LEU A 127 -6.45 -15.50 1.69
CA LEU A 127 -5.95 -15.34 0.33
C LEU A 127 -4.45 -15.60 0.32
N ARG A 128 -3.95 -16.37 -0.64
CA ARG A 128 -2.52 -16.63 -0.83
C ARG A 128 -2.09 -16.27 -2.24
N LEU A 129 -0.97 -15.56 -2.37
CA LEU A 129 -0.30 -15.37 -3.65
C LEU A 129 0.50 -16.64 -3.97
N ILE A 130 0.09 -17.37 -5.00
CA ILE A 130 0.64 -18.68 -5.36
C ILE A 130 1.81 -18.54 -6.32
N ALA A 131 1.67 -17.68 -7.32
CA ALA A 131 2.68 -17.45 -8.33
C ALA A 131 2.47 -16.10 -9.00
N VAL A 132 3.54 -15.58 -9.59
CA VAL A 132 3.46 -14.57 -10.64
C VAL A 132 4.15 -15.16 -11.86
N HIS A 133 3.37 -15.38 -12.91
CA HIS A 133 3.81 -16.00 -14.14
C HIS A 133 4.29 -14.91 -15.10
N ASP A 134 5.52 -15.03 -15.61
CA ASP A 134 6.01 -14.15 -16.67
C ASP A 134 5.11 -14.23 -17.91
N ARG A 135 4.65 -15.44 -18.24
CA ARG A 135 3.64 -15.74 -19.27
C ARG A 135 2.75 -16.89 -18.80
N PHE A 136 1.45 -16.78 -19.04
CA PHE A 136 0.49 -17.85 -18.74
C PHE A 136 -0.43 -18.09 -19.94
N LYS A 137 -0.48 -19.35 -20.39
CA LYS A 137 -1.32 -19.77 -21.51
C LYS A 137 -2.63 -20.35 -21.01
N PHE A 138 -3.74 -19.75 -21.44
CA PHE A 138 -5.09 -20.15 -21.07
C PHE A 138 -5.67 -21.20 -22.03
N ALA A 139 -6.78 -21.82 -21.64
CA ALA A 139 -7.42 -22.87 -22.41
C ALA A 139 -7.92 -22.43 -23.81
N SER A 140 -8.16 -21.13 -24.01
CA SER A 140 -8.44 -20.53 -25.32
C SER A 140 -7.24 -20.52 -26.27
N GLY A 141 -6.03 -20.78 -25.77
CA GLY A 141 -4.78 -20.61 -26.50
C GLY A 141 -4.19 -19.21 -26.39
N ILE A 142 -4.92 -18.23 -25.85
CA ILE A 142 -4.38 -16.90 -25.52
C ILE A 142 -3.32 -17.04 -24.44
N GLU A 143 -2.23 -16.31 -24.61
CA GLU A 143 -1.16 -16.20 -23.62
C GLU A 143 -1.01 -14.75 -23.20
N LEU A 144 -1.04 -14.49 -21.89
CA LEU A 144 -0.86 -13.16 -21.33
C LEU A 144 0.45 -13.08 -20.53
N PRO A 145 1.16 -11.96 -20.59
CA PRO A 145 2.32 -11.73 -19.72
C PRO A 145 1.88 -11.27 -18.33
N ASN A 146 2.75 -11.46 -17.34
CA ASN A 146 2.59 -10.95 -15.96
C ASN A 146 1.21 -11.31 -15.37
N VAL A 147 1.02 -12.59 -15.04
CA VAL A 147 -0.22 -13.10 -14.46
C VAL A 147 -0.01 -13.50 -13.01
N ALA A 148 -0.66 -12.81 -12.09
CA ALA A 148 -0.70 -13.18 -10.68
C ALA A 148 -1.77 -14.25 -10.44
N GLU A 149 -1.38 -15.33 -9.79
CA GLU A 149 -2.27 -16.42 -9.38
C GLU A 149 -2.54 -16.34 -7.87
N LEU A 150 -3.79 -16.15 -7.50
CA LEU A 150 -4.25 -16.01 -6.13
C LEU A 150 -5.24 -17.13 -5.80
N HIS A 151 -5.09 -17.76 -4.65
CA HIS A 151 -6.03 -18.79 -4.19
C HIS A 151 -6.72 -18.35 -2.90
N GLY A 152 -8.03 -18.53 -2.85
CA GLY A 152 -8.86 -18.35 -1.66
C GLY A 152 -9.02 -19.67 -0.89
N TYR A 153 -8.93 -19.63 0.43
CA TYR A 153 -9.11 -20.78 1.33
C TYR A 153 -10.13 -20.45 2.41
N VAL A 154 -10.93 -21.43 2.82
CA VAL A 154 -11.81 -21.29 3.98
C VAL A 154 -10.96 -21.38 5.25
N ASP A 155 -11.31 -20.61 6.28
CA ASP A 155 -10.69 -20.70 7.60
C ASP A 155 -11.10 -22.00 8.31
N ASN A 156 -10.11 -22.70 8.88
CA ASN A 156 -10.28 -23.87 9.72
C ASN A 156 -9.50 -23.66 11.03
N GLY A 157 -10.15 -23.02 12.00
CA GLY A 157 -9.56 -22.75 13.32
C GLY A 157 -8.39 -21.77 13.27
N GLY A 158 -8.50 -20.70 12.47
CA GLY A 158 -7.44 -19.71 12.33
C GLY A 158 -6.29 -20.14 11.43
N LYS A 159 -6.52 -21.12 10.55
CA LYS A 159 -5.58 -21.56 9.51
C LYS A 159 -6.32 -21.78 8.19
N PRO A 160 -5.65 -21.62 7.03
CA PRO A 160 -6.27 -22.00 5.76
C PRO A 160 -6.52 -23.51 5.72
N THR A 161 -7.64 -23.90 5.11
CA THR A 161 -7.90 -25.29 4.68
C THR A 161 -6.84 -25.79 3.70
N ALA A 162 -6.76 -27.11 3.52
CA ALA A 162 -5.74 -27.73 2.66
C ALA A 162 -5.96 -27.43 1.17
N ALA A 163 -7.23 -27.35 0.74
CA ALA A 163 -7.60 -27.05 -0.64
C ALA A 163 -8.14 -25.62 -0.75
N ALA A 164 -7.79 -24.94 -1.84
CA ALA A 164 -8.40 -23.67 -2.19
C ALA A 164 -9.88 -23.89 -2.51
N PHE A 165 -10.74 -22.97 -2.06
CA PHE A 165 -12.15 -22.98 -2.47
C PHE A 165 -12.39 -22.20 -3.77
N GLU A 166 -11.49 -21.26 -4.11
CA GLU A 166 -11.50 -20.52 -5.37
C GLU A 166 -10.07 -20.20 -5.80
N LYS A 167 -9.83 -20.18 -7.11
CA LYS A 167 -8.55 -19.79 -7.71
C LYS A 167 -8.79 -18.67 -8.71
N TYR A 168 -7.92 -17.68 -8.72
CA TYR A 168 -8.04 -16.49 -9.55
C TYR A 168 -6.73 -16.22 -10.28
N TRP A 169 -6.83 -15.80 -11.53
CA TRP A 169 -5.72 -15.26 -12.29
C TRP A 169 -6.01 -13.82 -12.66
N TYR A 170 -5.12 -12.92 -12.27
CA TYR A 170 -5.18 -11.51 -12.62
C TYR A 170 -3.99 -11.16 -13.50
N ALA A 171 -4.23 -10.58 -14.67
CA ALA A 171 -3.16 -10.16 -15.57
C ALA A 171 -2.95 -8.64 -15.48
N ARG A 172 -1.68 -8.22 -15.49
CA ARG A 172 -1.32 -6.79 -15.46
C ARG A 172 -1.97 -6.04 -16.62
N GLY A 173 -2.72 -4.99 -16.31
CA GLY A 173 -3.50 -4.21 -17.29
C GLY A 173 -4.88 -4.79 -17.64
N TYR A 174 -5.24 -6.00 -17.20
CA TYR A 174 -6.56 -6.59 -17.47
C TYR A 174 -7.49 -6.60 -16.27
N GLY A 175 -7.00 -6.94 -15.07
CA GLY A 175 -7.85 -7.40 -13.97
C GLY A 175 -8.03 -8.92 -14.01
N LEU A 176 -9.19 -9.42 -13.58
CA LEU A 176 -9.49 -10.87 -13.50
C LEU A 176 -9.60 -11.47 -14.91
N VAL A 177 -8.76 -12.45 -15.25
CA VAL A 177 -8.73 -13.09 -16.58
C VAL A 177 -9.07 -14.58 -16.55
N ALA A 178 -9.08 -15.21 -15.38
CA ALA A 178 -9.59 -16.57 -15.19
C ALA A 178 -10.01 -16.80 -13.74
N TRP A 179 -10.95 -17.74 -13.56
CA TRP A 179 -11.41 -18.22 -12.26
C TRP A 179 -11.62 -19.73 -12.32
N GLU A 180 -11.36 -20.43 -11.21
CA GLU A 180 -11.70 -21.83 -11.04
C GLU A 180 -12.29 -22.11 -9.65
N ASP A 181 -13.24 -23.05 -9.62
CA ASP A 181 -13.75 -23.67 -8.40
C ASP A 181 -12.70 -24.60 -7.74
N PRO A 182 -12.95 -25.16 -6.54
CA PRO A 182 -11.97 -25.95 -5.80
C PRO A 182 -11.41 -27.12 -6.60
N ASN A 183 -12.29 -27.78 -7.37
CA ASN A 183 -11.99 -29.01 -8.09
C ASN A 183 -11.69 -28.79 -9.59
N SER A 184 -11.61 -27.53 -10.04
CA SER A 184 -11.48 -27.15 -11.46
C SER A 184 -12.56 -27.79 -12.36
N THR A 185 -13.71 -28.12 -11.78
CA THR A 185 -14.92 -28.58 -12.46
C THR A 185 -15.58 -27.43 -13.20
N TRP A 186 -15.64 -26.27 -12.57
CA TRP A 186 -16.13 -25.02 -13.15
C TRP A 186 -14.96 -24.07 -13.28
N LYS A 187 -14.69 -23.66 -14.51
CA LYS A 187 -13.64 -22.70 -14.81
C LYS A 187 -14.02 -21.73 -15.90
N SER A 188 -13.48 -20.52 -15.79
CA SER A 188 -13.60 -19.47 -16.79
C SER A 188 -12.22 -18.96 -17.17
N TRP A 189 -12.06 -18.51 -18.41
CA TRP A 189 -10.79 -18.03 -18.93
C TRP A 189 -10.99 -17.02 -20.05
N ILE A 190 -10.01 -16.14 -20.21
CA ILE A 190 -9.99 -15.17 -21.31
C ILE A 190 -10.04 -15.88 -22.66
N ALA A 191 -10.94 -15.44 -23.54
CA ALA A 191 -11.16 -16.02 -24.87
C ALA A 191 -10.85 -15.05 -26.02
N GLN A 192 -10.98 -13.74 -25.77
CA GLN A 192 -10.76 -12.72 -26.79
C GLN A 192 -10.34 -11.39 -26.15
N VAL A 193 -9.57 -10.59 -26.88
CA VAL A 193 -9.26 -9.19 -26.52
C VAL A 193 -9.86 -8.29 -27.60
N PHE A 194 -10.53 -7.22 -27.18
CA PHE A 194 -11.18 -6.27 -28.09
C PHE A 194 -10.46 -4.92 -28.09
N THR A 195 -10.69 -4.15 -29.14
CA THR A 195 -10.40 -2.72 -29.16
C THR A 195 -11.70 -1.92 -28.98
N PRO A 196 -11.65 -0.66 -28.50
CA PRO A 196 -12.84 0.18 -28.35
C PRO A 196 -13.65 0.38 -29.63
N GLU A 197 -13.01 0.25 -30.81
CA GLU A 197 -13.67 0.36 -32.12
C GLU A 197 -14.50 -0.88 -32.45
N THR A 198 -14.10 -2.04 -31.92
CA THR A 198 -14.75 -3.34 -32.19
C THR A 198 -15.80 -3.73 -31.15
N MET A 199 -15.79 -3.07 -29.98
CA MET A 199 -16.68 -3.41 -28.87
C MET A 199 -17.04 -2.16 -28.06
N THR A 200 -18.34 -1.98 -27.83
CA THR A 200 -18.83 -0.87 -27.01
C THR A 200 -18.34 -0.99 -25.57
N GLN A 201 -17.98 0.15 -24.97
CA GLN A 201 -17.62 0.26 -23.56
C GLN A 201 -18.74 -0.33 -22.68
N ARG A 202 -18.35 -1.04 -21.62
CA ARG A 202 -19.32 -1.55 -20.65
C ARG A 202 -19.89 -0.39 -19.85
N VAL A 203 -21.16 -0.50 -19.46
CA VAL A 203 -21.83 0.45 -18.59
C VAL A 203 -22.23 -0.29 -17.33
N ARG A 204 -21.76 0.19 -16.18
CA ARG A 204 -22.12 -0.36 -14.87
C ARG A 204 -23.60 -0.15 -14.61
N GLU A 205 -24.27 -1.17 -14.09
CA GLU A 205 -25.63 -1.00 -13.59
C GLU A 205 -25.65 -0.02 -12.40
N PRO A 206 -26.62 0.91 -12.36
CA PRO A 206 -26.68 1.91 -11.29
C PRO A 206 -27.28 1.31 -10.02
N LEU A 207 -26.75 1.72 -8.87
CA LEU A 207 -27.32 1.47 -7.54
C LEU A 207 -27.44 2.80 -6.79
N PRO A 208 -28.52 3.58 -6.99
CA PRO A 208 -28.62 4.94 -6.44
C PRO A 208 -28.47 5.01 -4.91
N TRP A 209 -29.04 4.02 -4.20
CA TRP A 209 -29.00 3.90 -2.75
C TRP A 209 -27.57 3.67 -2.20
N LEU A 210 -26.65 3.21 -3.05
CA LEU A 210 -25.32 2.79 -2.61
C LEU A 210 -24.42 3.96 -2.23
N SER A 211 -24.68 5.14 -2.81
CA SER A 211 -24.00 6.40 -2.47
C SER A 211 -24.04 6.70 -0.96
N ALA A 212 -25.16 6.40 -0.29
CA ALA A 212 -25.34 6.66 1.13
C ALA A 212 -24.43 5.80 2.02
N ILE A 213 -24.16 4.55 1.64
CA ILE A 213 -23.32 3.65 2.46
C ILE A 213 -21.83 3.75 2.12
N ARG A 214 -21.49 4.24 0.93
CA ARG A 214 -20.11 4.40 0.44
C ARG A 214 -19.35 5.57 1.04
N GLN A 215 -20.04 6.48 1.74
CA GLN A 215 -19.45 7.69 2.33
C GLN A 215 -18.27 7.43 3.29
N ARG A 216 -18.19 6.21 3.84
CA ARG A 216 -17.10 5.80 4.74
C ARG A 216 -16.51 4.48 4.28
N ARG A 217 -15.76 4.52 3.17
CA ARG A 217 -14.93 3.40 2.74
C ARG A 217 -13.85 3.11 3.77
N LEU A 218 -13.69 1.83 4.07
CA LEU A 218 -12.61 1.33 4.91
C LEU A 218 -11.27 1.66 4.25
N THR A 219 -10.37 2.25 5.02
CA THR A 219 -8.99 2.56 4.65
C THR A 219 -8.13 2.31 5.86
N VAL A 220 -6.80 2.26 5.68
CA VAL A 220 -5.92 2.31 6.85
C VAL A 220 -6.19 3.58 7.66
N PRO A 221 -6.22 3.51 9.01
CA PRO A 221 -6.44 4.69 9.83
C PRO A 221 -5.44 5.81 9.53
N ARG A 222 -5.86 7.07 9.67
CA ARG A 222 -4.90 8.17 9.64
C ARG A 222 -3.96 8.05 10.84
N LEU A 223 -2.67 8.22 10.60
CA LEU A 223 -1.66 8.20 11.64
C LEU A 223 -1.76 9.49 12.49
N PRO A 224 -1.51 9.39 13.81
CA PRO A 224 -1.47 10.57 14.68
C PRO A 224 -0.31 11.48 14.28
N GLN A 225 -0.43 12.77 14.62
CA GLN A 225 0.66 13.71 14.44
C GLN A 225 1.84 13.32 15.34
N ALA A 226 3.00 13.14 14.72
CA ALA A 226 4.23 12.77 15.40
C ALA A 226 4.90 13.98 16.06
N THR A 227 5.47 13.77 17.25
CA THR A 227 6.32 14.74 17.97
C THR A 227 7.65 14.09 18.28
N GLU A 228 8.75 14.81 18.02
CA GLU A 228 10.09 14.33 18.28
C GLU A 228 10.33 14.14 19.78
N ARG A 229 10.88 12.99 20.17
CA ARG A 229 11.27 12.66 21.54
C ARG A 229 12.74 12.92 21.84
N GLY A 230 13.58 12.93 20.80
CA GLY A 230 15.03 13.11 20.90
C GLY A 230 15.82 11.98 20.23
N VAL A 231 17.13 11.96 20.49
CA VAL A 231 18.09 11.02 19.92
C VAL A 231 18.29 9.81 20.84
N PHE A 232 18.27 8.62 20.24
CA PHE A 232 18.40 7.34 20.92
C PHE A 232 19.39 6.45 20.17
N VAL A 233 19.90 5.43 20.85
CA VAL A 233 20.65 4.33 20.25
C VAL A 233 19.79 3.08 20.26
N VAL A 234 19.80 2.31 19.17
CA VAL A 234 19.17 0.99 19.10
C VAL A 234 19.93 0.03 20.00
N GLU A 235 19.40 -0.24 21.18
CA GLU A 235 20.06 -1.07 22.20
C GLU A 235 19.97 -2.55 21.86
N ARG A 236 18.79 -2.99 21.40
CA ARG A 236 18.49 -4.40 21.18
C ARG A 236 17.55 -4.59 20.00
N ILE A 237 17.86 -5.57 19.16
CA ILE A 237 16.97 -6.14 18.15
C ILE A 237 17.12 -7.67 18.14
N PRO A 238 16.10 -8.44 17.71
CA PRO A 238 16.11 -9.91 17.80
C PRO A 238 16.82 -10.61 16.62
N SER A 239 17.36 -9.86 15.67
CA SER A 239 17.99 -10.33 14.43
C SER A 239 19.03 -9.31 13.95
N ASP A 240 19.75 -9.61 12.87
CA ASP A 240 20.75 -8.69 12.29
C ASP A 240 20.16 -7.31 11.92
N PHE A 241 18.87 -7.30 11.58
CA PHE A 241 18.10 -6.09 11.33
C PHE A 241 16.61 -6.32 11.63
N VAL A 242 15.87 -5.21 11.79
CA VAL A 242 14.41 -5.18 11.70
C VAL A 242 13.97 -4.17 10.64
N ASN A 243 12.90 -4.47 9.91
CA ASN A 243 12.45 -3.61 8.82
C ASN A 243 11.81 -2.32 9.35
N ILE A 244 12.17 -1.21 8.73
CA ILE A 244 11.50 0.09 8.82
C ILE A 244 10.37 0.09 7.79
N ARG A 245 9.14 0.33 8.23
CA ARG A 245 7.93 0.24 7.40
C ARG A 245 7.32 1.61 7.13
N ALA A 246 6.77 1.81 5.94
CA ALA A 246 6.06 3.06 5.60
C ALA A 246 4.81 3.29 6.48
N TYR A 247 4.19 2.21 6.98
CA TYR A 247 3.00 2.24 7.81
C TYR A 247 3.15 1.22 8.96
N PRO A 248 2.60 1.44 10.17
CA PRO A 248 2.77 0.57 11.35
C PRO A 248 2.00 -0.75 11.26
N THR A 249 2.39 -1.58 10.31
CA THR A 249 1.84 -2.92 10.07
C THR A 249 2.88 -3.76 9.35
N THR A 250 2.81 -5.08 9.51
CA THR A 250 3.73 -6.03 8.85
C THR A 250 3.54 -6.08 7.33
N TRP A 251 2.42 -5.56 6.82
CA TRP A 251 2.13 -5.41 5.40
C TRP A 251 2.55 -4.05 4.82
N GLY A 252 3.02 -3.13 5.66
CA GLY A 252 3.53 -1.84 5.22
C GLY A 252 4.73 -2.03 4.31
N ARG A 253 4.87 -1.16 3.30
CA ARG A 253 6.03 -1.18 2.42
C ARG A 253 7.31 -1.10 3.23
N ASP A 254 8.26 -1.96 2.89
CA ASP A 254 9.63 -1.90 3.41
C ASP A 254 10.34 -0.66 2.87
N VAL A 255 10.84 0.21 3.75
CA VAL A 255 11.53 1.45 3.37
C VAL A 255 12.97 1.51 3.84
N GLY A 256 13.45 0.49 4.56
CA GLY A 256 14.82 0.39 5.03
C GLY A 256 14.97 -0.62 6.16
N ASP A 257 16.20 -0.81 6.57
CA ASP A 257 16.56 -1.73 7.65
C ASP A 257 17.13 -0.93 8.83
N LEU A 258 16.75 -1.34 10.04
CA LEU A 258 17.28 -0.81 11.30
C LEU A 258 18.21 -1.86 11.93
N HIS A 259 19.44 -1.47 12.22
CA HIS A 259 20.44 -2.31 12.87
C HIS A 259 20.70 -1.93 14.33
N GLN A 260 21.21 -2.88 15.11
CA GLN A 260 21.63 -2.63 16.49
C GLN A 260 22.79 -1.62 16.51
N GLY A 261 22.78 -0.71 17.49
CA GLY A 261 23.80 0.32 17.67
C GLY A 261 23.60 1.58 16.83
N GLU A 262 22.63 1.62 15.92
CA GLU A 262 22.31 2.83 15.16
C GLU A 262 21.81 3.96 16.06
N GLN A 263 22.22 5.19 15.76
CA GLN A 263 21.59 6.39 16.33
C GLN A 263 20.34 6.75 15.51
N VAL A 264 19.24 6.99 16.21
CA VAL A 264 17.95 7.33 15.61
C VAL A 264 17.28 8.47 16.36
N ILE A 265 16.41 9.20 15.67
CA ILE A 265 15.45 10.10 16.29
C ILE A 265 14.14 9.34 16.48
N LEU A 266 13.62 9.28 17.71
CA LEU A 266 12.33 8.66 18.00
C LEU A 266 11.20 9.69 18.05
N TYR A 267 9.99 9.26 17.69
CA TYR A 267 8.79 10.09 17.74
C TYR A 267 7.69 9.45 18.60
N SER A 268 6.79 10.28 19.14
CA SER A 268 5.56 9.90 19.82
C SER A 268 4.32 10.40 19.06
N PRO A 269 3.14 9.78 19.22
CA PRO A 269 2.88 8.60 20.04
C PRO A 269 3.31 7.30 19.35
N GLU A 270 3.50 6.26 20.15
CA GLU A 270 3.54 4.89 19.64
C GLU A 270 2.14 4.48 19.17
N VAL A 271 2.06 3.68 18.11
CA VAL A 271 0.81 3.23 17.52
C VAL A 271 0.80 1.70 17.51
N ASN A 272 -0.03 1.09 18.36
CA ASN A 272 -0.25 -0.36 18.41
C ASN A 272 1.06 -1.18 18.50
N GLY A 273 2.01 -0.74 19.33
CA GLY A 273 3.32 -1.41 19.49
C GLY A 273 4.31 -1.12 18.35
N TRP A 274 4.09 -0.04 17.60
CA TRP A 274 5.03 0.49 16.62
C TRP A 274 5.48 1.89 17.03
N VAL A 275 6.75 2.20 16.77
CA VAL A 275 7.33 3.52 16.98
C VAL A 275 7.76 4.10 15.63
N LEU A 276 7.47 5.38 15.41
CA LEU A 276 8.02 6.12 14.28
C LEU A 276 9.44 6.57 14.64
N LEU A 277 10.37 6.36 13.73
CA LEU A 277 11.75 6.81 13.88
C LEU A 277 12.32 7.36 12.58
N LYS A 278 13.43 8.08 12.72
CA LYS A 278 14.31 8.49 11.63
C LYS A 278 15.72 7.98 11.92
N SER A 279 16.22 7.10 11.06
CA SER A 279 17.61 6.64 11.03
C SER A 279 18.40 7.37 9.94
N PRO A 280 19.73 7.14 9.81
CA PRO A 280 20.50 7.65 8.68
C PRO A 280 20.05 7.09 7.33
N SER A 281 19.50 5.87 7.32
CA SER A 281 19.11 5.14 6.11
C SER A 281 17.66 5.40 5.68
N ALA A 282 16.74 5.64 6.61
CA ALA A 282 15.32 5.81 6.31
C ALA A 282 14.53 6.50 7.44
N GLN A 283 13.29 6.90 7.14
CA GLN A 283 12.30 7.30 8.13
C GLN A 283 11.05 6.42 7.99
N GLY A 284 10.55 5.89 9.10
CA GLY A 284 9.37 5.04 9.11
C GLY A 284 9.13 4.34 10.45
N TRP A 285 8.21 3.37 10.43
CA TRP A 285 7.70 2.68 11.61
C TRP A 285 8.43 1.38 11.86
N VAL A 286 8.83 1.14 13.10
CA VAL A 286 9.44 -0.11 13.55
C VAL A 286 8.57 -0.76 14.61
N SER A 287 8.33 -2.06 14.47
CA SER A 287 7.61 -2.84 15.46
C SER A 287 8.49 -3.03 16.69
N LEU A 288 7.94 -2.76 17.87
CA LEU A 288 8.62 -3.00 19.14
C LEU A 288 8.70 -4.50 19.48
N GLN A 289 7.96 -5.35 18.75
CA GLN A 289 7.94 -6.81 18.89
C GLN A 289 7.82 -7.26 20.36
N ASN A 290 6.91 -6.63 21.11
CA ASN A 290 6.71 -6.88 22.55
C ASN A 290 7.99 -6.72 23.40
N GLY A 291 8.84 -5.75 23.06
CA GLY A 291 10.10 -5.47 23.75
C GLY A 291 11.32 -6.18 23.16
N GLY A 292 11.15 -6.93 22.06
CA GLY A 292 12.26 -7.48 21.28
C GLY A 292 13.13 -6.39 20.64
N VAL A 293 12.53 -5.23 20.34
CA VAL A 293 13.24 -4.03 19.90
C VAL A 293 13.23 -3.01 21.04
N ALA A 294 14.41 -2.50 21.42
CA ALA A 294 14.57 -1.54 22.50
C ALA A 294 15.57 -0.43 22.12
N PHE A 295 15.37 0.73 22.75
CA PHE A 295 16.16 1.93 22.52
C PHE A 295 16.63 2.50 23.86
N ALA A 296 17.89 2.90 23.92
CA ALA A 296 18.47 3.63 25.04
C ALA A 296 18.63 5.11 24.66
N ALA A 297 18.49 6.02 25.62
CA ALA A 297 18.83 7.42 25.38
C ALA A 297 20.29 7.48 24.92
N ALA A 298 20.57 8.26 23.88
CA ALA A 298 21.95 8.45 23.46
C ALA A 298 22.73 9.07 24.63
N PRO A 299 23.97 8.61 24.90
CA PRO A 299 24.79 9.25 25.90
C PRO A 299 24.94 10.73 25.54
N ASP A 300 24.82 11.61 26.54
CA ASP A 300 25.18 13.01 26.36
C ASP A 300 26.59 13.05 25.76
N PRO A 301 26.87 13.93 24.78
CA PRO A 301 28.23 14.11 24.30
C PRO A 301 29.10 14.38 25.52
N GLU A 302 30.15 13.58 25.73
CA GLU A 302 31.05 13.79 26.85
C GLU A 302 31.42 15.27 26.88
N PRO A 303 31.26 15.96 28.02
CA PRO A 303 31.75 17.32 28.13
C PRO A 303 33.22 17.27 27.74
N ILE A 304 33.60 18.06 26.74
CA ILE A 304 34.99 18.23 26.37
C ILE A 304 35.67 18.75 27.64
N LEU A 305 36.33 17.85 28.37
CA LEU A 305 37.13 18.23 29.51
C LEU A 305 38.20 19.17 28.94
N PRO A 306 38.33 20.40 29.46
CA PRO A 306 39.47 21.22 29.10
C PRO A 306 40.73 20.37 29.38
N PRO A 307 41.73 20.37 28.47
CA PRO A 307 42.94 19.60 28.67
C PRO A 307 43.48 19.88 30.08
N ASP A 308 43.79 18.80 30.81
CA ASP A 308 44.30 18.86 32.18
C ASP A 308 45.37 19.94 32.27
N GLY A 309 45.09 20.95 33.09
CA GLY A 309 46.00 22.06 33.34
C GLY A 309 47.21 21.52 34.08
N ASP A 310 48.27 21.21 33.34
CA ASP A 310 49.60 21.07 33.91
C ASP A 310 50.02 22.43 34.48
N ASN A 311 50.15 22.43 35.81
CA ASN A 311 50.88 23.44 36.55
C ASN A 311 52.35 23.36 36.12
N ASP A 312 52.87 24.34 35.39
CA ASP A 312 54.25 24.79 35.54
C ASP A 312 54.47 26.18 34.89
N ASP A 313 55.05 27.07 35.71
CA ASP A 313 55.91 28.21 35.38
C ASP A 313 55.31 29.48 34.70
N PRO A 314 55.41 30.69 35.31
CA PRO A 314 54.98 31.94 34.67
C PRO A 314 56.08 32.44 33.71
N GLY A 315 56.17 31.84 32.53
CA GLY A 315 57.12 32.20 31.48
C GLY A 315 56.44 32.76 30.21
N GLU A 316 56.57 34.07 30.04
CA GLU A 316 56.36 34.90 28.83
C GLU A 316 54.97 34.92 28.11
N PRO A 317 54.51 36.09 27.65
CA PRO A 317 53.27 36.21 26.89
C PRO A 317 53.45 35.63 25.48
N LEU A 318 52.59 34.69 25.10
CA LEU A 318 52.52 34.15 23.75
C LEU A 318 52.10 35.25 22.73
N PRO A 319 52.65 35.23 21.50
CA PRO A 319 52.25 36.12 20.43
C PRO A 319 50.83 35.82 19.92
N PRO A 320 50.14 36.78 19.28
CA PRO A 320 48.69 36.75 19.10
C PRO A 320 48.13 35.80 18.00
N ASP A 321 48.87 34.79 17.53
CA ASP A 321 48.52 34.08 16.29
C ASP A 321 48.13 32.59 16.40
N ASP A 322 48.02 32.00 17.60
CA ASP A 322 47.65 30.58 17.76
C ASP A 322 46.21 30.34 18.28
N LEU A 323 45.21 30.90 17.57
CA LEU A 323 43.86 30.34 17.61
C LEU A 323 43.72 29.31 16.48
N PRO A 324 43.28 28.06 16.74
CA PRO A 324 42.99 27.12 15.67
C PRO A 324 41.89 27.72 14.78
N PRO A 325 42.08 27.80 13.46
CA PRO A 325 41.06 28.35 12.60
C PRO A 325 39.83 27.45 12.63
N THR A 326 38.67 28.03 12.91
CA THR A 326 37.35 27.48 12.58
C THR A 326 37.14 27.57 11.07
N SER A 327 38.03 26.96 10.29
CA SER A 327 37.88 26.85 8.84
C SER A 327 37.36 25.46 8.51
N PHE A 328 36.06 25.40 8.23
CA PHE A 328 35.52 24.34 7.39
C PHE A 328 36.29 24.37 6.05
N VAL A 329 37.16 23.38 5.84
CA VAL A 329 37.90 23.23 4.58
C VAL A 329 36.95 22.61 3.56
N TRP A 330 36.42 23.44 2.66
CA TRP A 330 35.67 22.98 1.50
C TRP A 330 36.61 22.19 0.57
N PRO A 331 36.32 20.91 0.27
CA PRO A 331 37.21 20.08 -0.55
C PRO A 331 37.13 20.36 -2.05
N GLY A 332 36.25 21.27 -2.50
CA GLY A 332 36.06 21.62 -3.90
C GLY A 332 36.87 22.84 -4.34
N THR A 333 37.00 23.01 -5.66
CA THR A 333 37.63 24.19 -6.25
C THR A 333 36.76 25.44 -6.09
N LEU A 334 37.33 26.63 -6.29
CA LEU A 334 36.58 27.89 -6.37
C LEU A 334 35.49 27.82 -7.46
N GLU A 335 35.75 27.09 -8.53
CA GLU A 335 34.78 26.86 -9.61
C GLU A 335 33.59 26.01 -9.14
N ASP A 336 33.82 25.01 -8.29
CA ASP A 336 32.75 24.19 -7.69
C ASP A 336 31.89 24.98 -6.71
N ALA A 337 32.50 25.89 -5.94
CA ALA A 337 31.76 26.79 -5.04
C ALA A 337 30.86 27.77 -5.82
N ILE A 338 31.35 28.28 -6.96
CA ILE A 338 30.56 29.15 -7.84
C ILE A 338 29.40 28.38 -8.48
N LYS A 339 29.65 27.16 -8.98
CA LYS A 339 28.61 26.28 -9.54
C LYS A 339 27.54 25.94 -8.50
N MET A 340 27.92 25.64 -7.26
CA MET A 340 26.95 25.39 -6.20
C MET A 340 26.13 26.63 -5.84
N ARG A 341 26.76 27.79 -5.67
CA ARG A 341 26.04 29.05 -5.42
C ARG A 341 25.02 29.34 -6.50
N ASP A 342 25.39 29.16 -7.76
CA ASP A 342 24.52 29.46 -8.90
C ASP A 342 23.41 28.40 -9.04
N ALA A 343 23.67 27.13 -8.71
CA ALA A 343 22.64 26.10 -8.60
C ALA A 343 21.63 26.39 -7.48
N TYR A 344 22.09 26.85 -6.31
CA TYR A 344 21.20 27.26 -5.21
C TYR A 344 20.30 28.44 -5.63
N ARG A 345 20.83 29.44 -6.33
CA ARG A 345 20.02 30.55 -6.86
C ARG A 345 18.94 30.09 -7.84
N LEU A 346 19.23 29.13 -8.72
CA LEU A 346 18.24 28.57 -9.66
C LEU A 346 17.13 27.81 -8.93
N VAL A 347 17.44 27.09 -7.86
CA VAL A 347 16.45 26.40 -7.02
C VAL A 347 15.56 27.41 -6.27
N GLU A 348 16.14 28.46 -5.69
CA GLU A 348 15.38 29.52 -5.02
C GLU A 348 14.47 30.29 -6.00
N GLU A 349 14.96 30.61 -7.20
CA GLU A 349 14.14 31.24 -8.23
C GLU A 349 12.99 30.34 -8.72
N GLY A 350 13.25 29.03 -8.88
CA GLY A 350 12.22 28.05 -9.22
C GLY A 350 11.15 27.94 -8.13
N ALA A 351 11.56 27.84 -6.86
CA ALA A 351 10.65 27.79 -5.72
C ALA A 351 9.78 29.06 -5.60
N ARG A 352 10.35 30.24 -5.91
CA ARG A 352 9.60 31.49 -5.95
C ARG A 352 8.55 31.51 -7.06
N ARG A 353 8.88 31.07 -8.28
CA ARG A 353 7.92 31.02 -9.40
C ARG A 353 6.74 30.08 -9.12
N VAL A 354 7.01 28.92 -8.50
CA VAL A 354 5.95 27.97 -8.10
C VAL A 354 5.01 28.60 -7.08
N ARG A 355 5.55 29.37 -6.12
CA ARG A 355 4.76 30.07 -5.11
C ARG A 355 3.89 31.18 -5.74
N GLU A 356 4.46 31.99 -6.62
CA GLU A 356 3.73 33.04 -7.35
C GLU A 356 2.60 32.48 -8.22
N GLU A 357 2.79 31.32 -8.85
CA GLU A 357 1.75 30.67 -9.65
C GLU A 357 0.65 30.04 -8.78
N LEU A 358 1.03 29.48 -7.62
CA LEU A 358 0.07 28.96 -6.63
C LEU A 358 -0.82 30.10 -6.09
N ASP A 359 -0.23 31.25 -5.75
CA ASP A 359 -0.97 32.42 -5.27
C ASP A 359 -1.92 32.97 -6.36
N ARG A 360 -1.51 32.94 -7.63
CA ARG A 360 -2.39 33.27 -8.77
C ARG A 360 -3.58 32.32 -8.90
N LEU A 361 -3.35 31.02 -8.79
CA LEU A 361 -4.41 30.02 -8.89
C LEU A 361 -5.42 30.15 -7.74
N ILE A 362 -4.94 30.43 -6.53
CA ILE A 362 -5.80 30.69 -5.37
C ILE A 362 -6.67 31.93 -5.62
N ALA A 363 -6.10 33.02 -6.13
CA ALA A 363 -6.84 34.25 -6.43
C ALA A 363 -7.86 34.12 -7.58
N MET A 364 -7.79 33.07 -8.41
CA MET A 364 -8.79 32.77 -9.44
C MET A 364 -9.95 31.90 -8.94
N MET A 365 -9.80 31.32 -7.75
CA MET A 365 -10.81 30.45 -7.12
C MET A 365 -11.67 31.19 -6.08
N GLU A 366 -11.32 32.43 -5.74
CA GLU A 366 -12.13 33.40 -4.98
C GLU A 366 -12.88 34.34 -5.94
#